data_AF-A0A662Y4K0-F1
#
_entry.id   AF-A0A662Y4K0-F1
#
_cell.length_a   1.000
_cell.length_b   1.000
_cell.length_c   1.000
_cell.angle_alpha   90.00
_cell.angle_beta   90.00
_cell.angle_gamma   90.00
#
_symmetry.space_group_name_H-M   'P 1'
#
loop_
_entity.id
_entity.type
_entity.pdbx_description
1 polymer ?
#
loop_
_entity_poly.entity_id
_entity_poly.type
_entity_poly.pdbx_seq_one_letter_code
_entity_poly.pdbx_strand_id
1 'polypeptide(L)'
;MAAAGDGEWQVLKFQPWNSAPDVSFWQQLALLKLNTFQLNDQAQVRERTSLDFKNLDKTAVLRDAGVKILDLVLADGSSAINSIDHLNAFVLVTFADLKKHSFLYWFGFPALSPPTAFTYRAPPTPVSSVLSLQEQVHTLRGLLKLRQVSSTNAVVVANFAPFFVVERLVGGASVDDCVRVLDVQAWRAVEHNADGVVETLFGFVDPCPLKTNPGWPLRNFLALLTALPSEKVDPSRPLKIISFREHVHQFTEVPDDFEWKNSLVFEVKNDHAFMANGRTRQSVRAVGWEANVRGKMGPRMMELGGILDPIRLAETSVDLNLKLMRWRQLPSLDLELIAQTKCLLLGAGTLGCYTARSLLSWGFRNITFVDNSTVSHSNPVRQPLFEFQDVGKPKGEC
;
A
#
# COMPACT_ATOMS: atom_id res chain seq x y z
N MET A 1 -26.77 -35.59 -9.16
CA MET A 1 -25.38 -35.94 -9.49
C MET A 1 -25.06 -35.36 -10.86
N ALA A 2 -24.59 -34.11 -10.91
CA ALA A 2 -24.00 -33.55 -12.12
C ALA A 2 -22.54 -33.98 -12.14
N ALA A 3 -22.12 -34.67 -13.20
CA ALA A 3 -20.73 -35.05 -13.39
C ALA A 3 -19.86 -33.78 -13.39
N ALA A 4 -18.90 -33.71 -12.47
CA ALA A 4 -17.86 -32.70 -12.49
C ALA A 4 -17.07 -32.87 -13.79
N GLY A 5 -17.24 -31.94 -14.73
CA GLY A 5 -16.48 -31.94 -15.97
C GLY A 5 -14.99 -31.84 -15.65
N ASP A 6 -14.18 -32.68 -16.28
CA ASP A 6 -12.72 -32.63 -16.21
C ASP A 6 -12.23 -31.25 -16.73
N GLY A 7 -11.97 -30.32 -15.79
CA GLY A 7 -11.44 -29.01 -16.12
C GLY A 7 -10.02 -29.10 -16.68
N GLU A 8 -9.73 -28.32 -17.73
CA GLU A 8 -8.41 -28.26 -18.33
C GLU A 8 -7.39 -27.63 -17.38
N TRP A 9 -6.17 -28.17 -17.38
CA TRP A 9 -5.02 -27.58 -16.69
C TRP A 9 -4.48 -26.40 -17.49
N GLN A 10 -4.48 -25.22 -16.88
CA GLN A 10 -4.01 -23.98 -17.50
C GLN A 10 -2.92 -23.32 -16.66
N VAL A 11 -2.07 -22.51 -17.30
CA VAL A 11 -1.03 -21.75 -16.58
C VAL A 11 -1.67 -20.76 -15.62
N LEU A 12 -1.30 -20.83 -14.34
CA LEU A 12 -1.81 -19.95 -13.30
C LEU A 12 -1.21 -18.55 -13.44
N LYS A 13 -2.06 -17.58 -13.79
CA LYS A 13 -1.69 -16.16 -13.86
C LYS A 13 -2.12 -15.46 -12.57
N PHE A 14 -1.23 -14.63 -12.04
CA PHE A 14 -1.43 -13.90 -10.79
C PHE A 14 -1.71 -12.44 -11.06
N GLN A 15 -2.67 -11.86 -10.33
CA GLN A 15 -2.94 -10.43 -10.38
C GLN A 15 -1.84 -9.65 -9.62
N PRO A 16 -1.14 -8.70 -10.26
CA PRO A 16 -0.14 -7.88 -9.60
C PRO A 16 -0.71 -7.04 -8.46
N TRP A 17 0.09 -6.79 -7.44
CA TRP A 17 -0.21 -5.79 -6.42
C TRP A 17 -0.11 -4.37 -6.96
N ASN A 18 -0.97 -3.51 -6.43
CA ASN A 18 -0.95 -2.08 -6.67
C ASN A 18 -0.69 -1.36 -5.34
N SER A 19 0.25 -0.42 -5.35
CA SER A 19 0.52 0.45 -4.20
C SER A 19 -0.50 1.59 -4.11
N ALA A 20 -0.85 1.95 -2.89
CA ALA A 20 -1.71 3.10 -2.57
C ALA A 20 -1.15 3.84 -1.33
N PRO A 21 0.01 4.51 -1.46
CA PRO A 21 0.59 5.26 -0.34
C PRO A 21 -0.26 6.48 -0.01
N ASP A 22 -0.67 6.60 1.25
CA ASP A 22 -1.45 7.75 1.75
C ASP A 22 -0.62 9.05 1.80
N VAL A 23 -1.28 10.21 1.80
CA VAL A 23 -0.59 11.52 1.89
C VAL A 23 0.22 11.63 3.19
N SER A 24 -0.29 11.10 4.30
CA SER A 24 0.39 11.12 5.60
C SER A 24 1.73 10.38 5.57
N PHE A 25 1.87 9.33 4.76
CA PHE A 25 3.14 8.63 4.57
C PHE A 25 4.23 9.57 4.03
N TRP A 26 3.90 10.37 3.02
CA TRP A 26 4.83 11.32 2.41
C TRP A 26 5.16 12.49 3.33
N GLN A 27 4.19 12.95 4.13
CA GLN A 27 4.42 13.96 5.17
C GLN A 27 5.42 13.46 6.21
N GLN A 28 5.22 12.24 6.73
CA GLN A 28 6.12 11.64 7.71
C GLN A 28 7.51 11.40 7.11
N LEU A 29 7.59 10.93 5.85
CA LEU A 29 8.86 10.78 5.15
C LEU A 29 9.61 12.12 5.04
N ALA A 30 8.91 13.20 4.67
CA ALA A 30 9.50 14.53 4.59
C ALA A 30 10.03 15.02 5.94
N LEU A 31 9.27 14.81 7.02
CA LEU A 31 9.69 15.17 8.38
C LEU A 31 10.93 14.36 8.82
N LEU A 32 10.93 13.04 8.60
CA LEU A 32 12.07 12.19 8.92
C LEU A 32 13.32 12.56 8.11
N LYS A 33 13.14 12.95 6.84
CA LYS A 33 14.24 13.42 6.00
C LYS A 33 14.86 14.72 6.52
N LEU A 34 14.04 15.69 6.89
CA LEU A 34 14.51 16.97 7.43
C LEU A 34 15.18 16.82 8.80
N ASN A 35 14.58 16.03 9.68
CA ASN A 35 14.97 15.98 11.09
C ASN A 35 16.00 14.90 11.41
N THR A 36 15.93 13.75 10.74
CA THR A 36 16.67 12.54 11.13
C THR A 36 17.69 12.12 10.08
N PHE A 37 17.26 11.95 8.82
CA PHE A 37 18.11 11.33 7.81
C PHE A 37 19.06 12.32 7.14
N GLN A 38 18.68 13.59 6.97
CA GLN A 38 19.48 14.61 6.30
C GLN A 38 20.04 14.12 4.95
N LEU A 39 21.34 13.81 4.88
CA LEU A 39 22.06 13.28 3.70
C LEU A 39 22.40 11.78 3.82
N ASN A 40 21.96 11.10 4.88
CA ASN A 40 22.39 9.76 5.22
C ASN A 40 21.46 8.70 4.61
N ASP A 41 21.96 8.00 3.59
CA ASP A 41 21.22 7.01 2.79
C ASP A 41 21.02 5.63 3.50
N GLN A 42 21.39 5.50 4.78
CA GLN A 42 21.43 4.21 5.49
C GLN A 42 20.09 3.74 6.09
N ALA A 43 18.98 4.43 5.85
CA ALA A 43 17.66 4.03 6.37
C ALA A 43 17.05 2.83 5.61
N GLN A 44 16.14 2.09 6.27
CA GLN A 44 15.38 0.97 5.68
C GLN A 44 14.58 1.37 4.43
N VAL A 45 14.29 2.66 4.26
CA VAL A 45 13.88 3.29 3.00
C VAL A 45 15.13 3.93 2.40
N ARG A 46 15.66 3.35 1.31
CA ARG A 46 16.82 3.91 0.59
C ARG A 46 16.39 5.16 -0.18
N GLU A 47 16.28 6.27 0.52
CA GLU A 47 16.07 7.57 -0.10
C GLU A 47 17.43 8.15 -0.50
N ARG A 48 17.53 8.66 -1.73
CA ARG A 48 18.80 8.97 -2.40
C ARG A 48 18.73 10.30 -3.14
N THR A 49 19.83 10.83 -3.66
CA THR A 49 19.77 12.00 -4.57
C THR A 49 19.09 11.66 -5.90
N SER A 50 18.69 12.67 -6.71
CA SER A 50 18.04 12.43 -8.01
C SER A 50 18.93 11.63 -8.97
N LEU A 51 20.25 11.85 -8.90
CA LEU A 51 21.24 11.13 -9.70
C LEU A 51 21.39 9.69 -9.21
N ASP A 52 21.44 9.49 -7.90
CA ASP A 52 21.56 8.17 -7.27
C ASP A 52 20.30 7.32 -7.42
N PHE A 53 19.11 7.93 -7.51
CA PHE A 53 17.86 7.23 -7.85
C PHE A 53 17.89 6.69 -9.28
N LYS A 54 18.44 7.45 -10.23
CA LYS A 54 18.59 7.04 -11.63
C LYS A 54 19.67 5.96 -11.79
N ASN A 55 20.80 6.13 -11.12
CA ASN A 55 21.95 5.22 -11.20
C ASN A 55 21.83 3.97 -10.32
N LEU A 56 20.85 3.92 -9.42
CA LEU A 56 20.59 2.74 -8.59
C LEU A 56 20.30 1.52 -9.46
N ASP A 57 21.05 0.44 -9.23
CA ASP A 57 20.73 -0.86 -9.80
C ASP A 57 19.46 -1.44 -9.16
N LYS A 58 18.34 -1.19 -9.83
CA LYS A 58 17.00 -1.64 -9.42
C LYS A 58 16.88 -3.16 -9.49
N THR A 59 17.66 -3.81 -10.35
CA THR A 59 17.66 -5.27 -10.44
C THR A 59 18.34 -5.90 -9.22
N ALA A 60 19.45 -5.31 -8.76
CA ALA A 60 20.12 -5.72 -7.54
C ALA A 60 19.21 -5.54 -6.31
N VAL A 61 18.52 -4.41 -6.17
CA VAL A 61 17.61 -4.18 -5.03
C VAL A 61 16.53 -5.24 -4.94
N LEU A 62 15.87 -5.56 -6.05
CA LEU A 62 14.82 -6.57 -6.08
C LEU A 62 15.39 -7.97 -5.84
N ARG A 63 16.58 -8.27 -6.39
CA ARG A 63 17.28 -9.54 -6.17
C ARG A 63 17.63 -9.72 -4.70
N ASP A 64 18.22 -8.73 -4.05
CA ASP A 64 18.63 -8.80 -2.64
C ASP A 64 17.42 -9.00 -1.72
N ALA A 65 16.28 -8.35 -2.01
CA ALA A 65 15.03 -8.60 -1.31
C ALA A 65 14.47 -10.01 -1.59
N GLY A 66 14.59 -10.49 -2.83
CA GLY A 66 14.27 -11.86 -3.20
C GLY A 66 15.09 -12.91 -2.45
N VAL A 67 16.39 -12.67 -2.24
CA VAL A 67 17.26 -13.56 -1.45
C VAL A 67 16.73 -13.69 -0.02
N LYS A 68 16.32 -12.59 0.62
CA LYS A 68 15.73 -12.64 1.97
C LYS A 68 14.46 -13.50 2.01
N ILE A 69 13.60 -13.39 0.99
CA ILE A 69 12.38 -14.22 0.89
C ILE A 69 12.75 -15.69 0.63
N LEU A 70 13.77 -15.95 -0.18
CA LEU A 70 14.28 -17.30 -0.41
C LEU A 70 14.85 -17.92 0.87
N ASP A 71 15.52 -17.12 1.71
CA ASP A 71 16.01 -17.57 3.01
C ASP A 71 14.86 -17.99 3.94
N LEU A 72 13.73 -17.27 3.91
CA LEU A 72 12.51 -17.65 4.64
C LEU A 72 11.87 -18.94 4.09
N VAL A 73 11.82 -19.08 2.76
CA VAL A 73 11.26 -20.26 2.08
C VAL A 73 12.06 -21.52 2.40
N LEU A 74 13.38 -21.42 2.44
CA LEU A 74 14.29 -22.54 2.66
C LEU A 74 14.69 -22.72 4.14
N ALA A 75 14.15 -21.92 5.06
CA ALA A 75 14.45 -22.07 6.48
C ALA A 75 13.79 -23.31 7.07
N ASP A 76 14.56 -24.11 7.81
CA ASP A 76 14.12 -25.34 8.46
C ASP A 76 13.39 -25.05 9.77
N GLY A 77 12.19 -24.45 9.71
CA GLY A 77 11.12 -24.45 10.74
C GLY A 77 11.43 -24.10 12.22
N SER A 78 12.69 -23.90 12.61
CA SER A 78 13.23 -23.96 13.98
C SER A 78 13.79 -22.62 14.45
N SER A 79 13.91 -21.64 13.55
CA SER A 79 14.30 -20.29 13.91
C SER A 79 13.07 -19.44 14.20
N ALA A 80 12.81 -19.20 15.48
CA ALA A 80 11.71 -18.40 16.03
C ALA A 80 11.65 -16.93 15.55
N ILE A 81 12.62 -16.48 14.74
CA ILE A 81 12.78 -15.08 14.32
C ILE A 81 12.18 -14.80 12.92
N ASN A 82 11.87 -15.84 12.14
CA ASN A 82 11.46 -15.71 10.75
C ASN A 82 9.95 -15.84 10.58
N SER A 83 9.19 -14.78 10.91
CA SER A 83 7.75 -14.75 10.66
C SER A 83 7.47 -14.97 9.16
N ILE A 84 6.61 -15.95 8.86
CA ILE A 84 6.10 -16.23 7.51
C ILE A 84 5.36 -15.01 6.93
N ASP A 85 4.96 -14.06 7.79
CA ASP A 85 4.39 -12.76 7.40
C ASP A 85 5.33 -11.98 6.46
N HIS A 86 6.65 -12.17 6.58
CA HIS A 86 7.64 -11.50 5.74
C HIS A 86 7.73 -12.05 4.30
N LEU A 87 7.02 -13.13 3.96
CA LEU A 87 6.89 -13.57 2.55
C LEU A 87 6.24 -12.49 1.67
N ASN A 88 5.46 -11.61 2.27
CA ASN A 88 4.76 -10.50 1.62
C ASN A 88 5.52 -9.17 1.72
N ALA A 89 6.81 -9.21 2.07
CA ALA A 89 7.65 -8.02 2.14
C ALA A 89 7.71 -7.29 0.78
N PHE A 90 7.85 -5.97 0.85
CA PHE A 90 7.98 -5.10 -0.31
C PHE A 90 9.23 -4.23 -0.19
N VAL A 91 9.67 -3.69 -1.33
CA VAL A 91 10.73 -2.69 -1.40
C VAL A 91 10.15 -1.39 -1.95
N LEU A 92 10.57 -0.27 -1.37
CA LEU A 92 10.24 1.05 -1.86
C LEU A 92 11.54 1.79 -2.19
N VAL A 93 11.66 2.22 -3.44
CA VAL A 93 12.71 3.16 -3.86
C VAL A 93 12.04 4.50 -4.07
N THR A 94 12.53 5.55 -3.40
CA THR A 94 11.92 6.88 -3.45
C THR A 94 12.94 8.00 -3.52
N PHE A 95 12.52 9.12 -4.08
CA PHE A 95 13.22 10.40 -4.13
C PHE A 95 12.21 11.51 -3.81
N ALA A 96 12.37 12.19 -2.67
CA ALA A 96 11.59 13.38 -2.34
C ALA A 96 12.32 14.68 -2.72
N ASP A 97 11.71 15.47 -3.60
CA ASP A 97 12.04 16.88 -3.80
C ASP A 97 11.15 17.72 -2.86
N LEU A 98 11.70 18.04 -1.69
CA LEU A 98 11.01 18.79 -0.65
C LEU A 98 10.77 20.26 -1.01
N LYS A 99 11.49 20.82 -2.00
CA LYS A 99 11.25 22.20 -2.45
C LYS A 99 10.00 22.29 -3.31
N LYS A 100 9.75 21.27 -4.12
CA LYS A 100 8.55 21.18 -4.97
C LYS A 100 7.41 20.39 -4.33
N HIS A 101 7.66 19.77 -3.17
CA HIS A 101 6.77 18.79 -2.54
C HIS A 101 6.37 17.67 -3.52
N SER A 102 7.33 17.22 -4.34
CA SER A 102 7.13 16.16 -5.34
C SER A 102 7.93 14.92 -4.96
N PHE A 103 7.32 13.74 -5.08
CA PHE A 103 7.87 12.47 -4.62
C PHE A 103 7.87 11.48 -5.78
N LEU A 104 9.06 11.09 -6.25
CA LEU A 104 9.23 10.04 -7.25
C LEU A 104 9.45 8.72 -6.53
N TYR A 105 8.61 7.72 -6.77
CA TYR A 105 8.65 6.47 -6.04
C TYR A 105 8.41 5.25 -6.93
N TRP A 106 8.90 4.09 -6.51
CA TRP A 106 8.66 2.83 -7.19
C TRP A 106 8.59 1.69 -6.17
N PHE A 107 7.43 1.04 -6.09
CA PHE A 107 7.26 -0.18 -5.29
C PHE A 107 7.71 -1.40 -6.08
N GLY A 108 8.41 -2.29 -5.38
CA GLY A 108 8.69 -3.64 -5.82
C GLY A 108 8.11 -4.63 -4.82
N PHE A 109 7.48 -5.66 -5.34
CA PHE A 109 6.85 -6.74 -4.57
C PHE A 109 7.55 -8.05 -4.93
N PRO A 110 8.74 -8.32 -4.35
CA PRO A 110 9.57 -9.43 -4.78
C PRO A 110 8.85 -10.77 -4.64
N ALA A 111 8.61 -11.40 -5.78
CA ALA A 111 8.03 -12.72 -5.90
C ALA A 111 9.04 -13.67 -6.53
N LEU A 112 9.26 -14.83 -5.90
CA LEU A 112 10.19 -15.82 -6.39
C LEU A 112 9.65 -16.50 -7.65
N SER A 113 10.47 -16.61 -8.68
CA SER A 113 10.11 -17.31 -9.91
C SER A 113 10.25 -18.83 -9.70
N PRO A 114 9.22 -19.64 -9.96
CA PRO A 114 9.35 -21.10 -9.91
C PRO A 114 10.19 -21.64 -11.09
N PRO A 115 10.68 -22.89 -11.02
CA PRO A 115 11.42 -23.49 -12.14
C PRO A 115 10.53 -23.75 -13.36
N THR A 116 9.27 -24.14 -13.10
CA THR A 116 8.19 -24.35 -14.06
C THR A 116 6.98 -23.52 -13.62
N ALA A 117 6.21 -23.02 -14.58
CA ALA A 117 5.01 -22.24 -14.24
C ALA A 117 3.99 -23.14 -13.52
N PHE A 118 3.40 -22.64 -12.44
CA PHE A 118 2.30 -23.33 -11.77
C PHE A 118 1.11 -23.47 -12.71
N THR A 119 0.45 -24.62 -12.68
CA THR A 119 -0.80 -24.86 -13.41
C THR A 119 -1.96 -25.00 -12.44
N TYR A 120 -3.16 -24.65 -12.87
CA TYR A 120 -4.37 -24.82 -12.09
C TYR A 120 -5.50 -25.41 -12.93
N ARG A 121 -6.45 -26.07 -12.27
CA ARG A 121 -7.69 -26.53 -12.89
C ARG A 121 -8.65 -25.35 -13.05
N ALA A 122 -8.95 -24.97 -14.30
CA ALA A 122 -9.83 -23.86 -14.61
C ALA A 122 -11.28 -24.33 -14.89
N PRO A 123 -12.32 -23.56 -14.51
CA PRO A 123 -12.29 -22.34 -13.67
C PRO A 123 -12.08 -22.66 -12.17
N PRO A 124 -11.65 -21.68 -11.35
CA PRO A 124 -11.59 -21.89 -9.90
C PRO A 124 -12.98 -22.13 -9.32
N THR A 125 -13.06 -22.98 -8.30
CA THR A 125 -14.33 -23.36 -7.67
C THR A 125 -14.69 -22.38 -6.56
N PRO A 126 -15.96 -21.96 -6.42
CA PRO A 126 -16.42 -21.25 -5.23
C PRO A 126 -16.15 -22.07 -3.97
N VAL A 127 -15.80 -21.40 -2.85
CA VAL A 127 -15.55 -22.10 -1.58
C VAL A 127 -16.76 -22.91 -1.13
N SER A 128 -17.99 -22.42 -1.37
CA SER A 128 -19.24 -23.14 -1.02
C SER A 128 -19.42 -24.48 -1.73
N SER A 129 -18.69 -24.74 -2.82
CA SER A 129 -18.69 -26.05 -3.50
C SER A 129 -17.70 -27.04 -2.89
N VAL A 130 -16.74 -26.57 -2.07
CA VAL A 130 -15.66 -27.38 -1.50
C VAL A 130 -15.80 -27.53 0.02
N LEU A 131 -16.19 -26.45 0.70
CA LEU A 131 -16.44 -26.40 2.13
C LEU A 131 -17.93 -26.21 2.39
N SER A 132 -18.49 -27.04 3.27
CA SER A 132 -19.85 -26.85 3.79
C SER A 132 -19.97 -25.55 4.58
N LEU A 133 -21.19 -25.05 4.78
CA LEU A 133 -21.44 -23.83 5.56
C LEU A 133 -20.84 -23.93 6.98
N GLN A 134 -20.99 -25.10 7.62
CA GLN A 134 -20.41 -25.35 8.95
C GLN A 134 -18.88 -25.24 8.94
N GLU A 135 -18.22 -25.84 7.93
CA GLU A 135 -16.76 -25.75 7.80
C GLU A 135 -16.29 -24.31 7.54
N GLN A 136 -17.04 -23.52 6.75
CA GLN A 136 -16.71 -22.12 6.50
C GLN A 136 -16.78 -21.27 7.79
N VAL A 137 -17.85 -21.45 8.57
CA VAL A 137 -18.05 -20.75 9.84
C VAL A 137 -16.97 -21.14 10.85
N HIS A 138 -16.71 -22.44 11.03
CA HIS A 138 -15.68 -22.93 11.95
C HIS A 138 -14.26 -22.53 11.51
N THR A 139 -13.99 -22.50 10.20
CA THR A 139 -12.73 -21.99 9.66
C THR A 139 -12.55 -20.52 10.01
N LEU A 140 -13.60 -19.70 9.81
CA LEU A 140 -13.53 -18.29 10.14
C LEU A 140 -13.39 -18.06 11.66
N ARG A 141 -14.08 -18.84 12.50
CA ARG A 141 -13.90 -18.82 13.96
C ARG A 141 -12.47 -19.17 14.34
N GLY A 142 -11.88 -20.19 13.72
CA GLY A 142 -10.48 -20.56 13.89
C GLY A 142 -9.53 -19.41 13.52
N LEU A 143 -9.76 -18.73 12.39
CA LEU A 143 -8.99 -17.56 12.00
C LEU A 143 -9.15 -16.39 12.99
N LEU A 144 -10.35 -16.14 13.50
CA LEU A 144 -10.57 -15.09 14.51
C LEU A 144 -9.82 -15.39 15.82
N LYS A 145 -9.73 -16.66 16.24
CA LYS A 145 -8.96 -17.08 17.43
C LYS A 145 -7.46 -16.79 17.29
N LEU A 146 -6.94 -16.73 16.06
CA LEU A 146 -5.53 -16.39 15.78
C LEU A 146 -5.26 -14.88 15.79
N ARG A 147 -6.26 -14.02 16.04
CA ARG A 147 -6.04 -12.56 16.19
C ARG A 147 -5.38 -12.25 17.54
N GLN A 148 -4.46 -11.30 17.54
CA GLN A 148 -3.95 -10.73 18.78
C GLN A 148 -4.84 -9.57 19.21
N VAL A 149 -5.57 -9.77 20.31
CA VAL A 149 -6.45 -8.77 20.90
C VAL A 149 -5.78 -8.19 22.14
N SER A 150 -5.78 -6.87 22.29
CA SER A 150 -5.25 -6.22 23.50
C SER A 150 -6.09 -6.63 24.72
N SER A 151 -5.43 -7.10 25.77
CA SER A 151 -6.06 -7.50 27.04
C SER A 151 -6.72 -6.34 27.77
N THR A 152 -6.39 -5.09 27.45
CA THR A 152 -6.89 -3.91 28.16
C THR A 152 -8.18 -3.33 27.57
N ASN A 153 -8.31 -3.31 26.25
CA ASN A 153 -9.38 -2.56 25.56
C ASN A 153 -10.17 -3.40 24.53
N ALA A 154 -9.91 -4.71 24.42
CA ALA A 154 -10.51 -5.57 23.39
C ALA A 154 -10.31 -5.09 21.93
N VAL A 155 -9.36 -4.18 21.70
CA VAL A 155 -8.99 -3.69 20.36
C VAL A 155 -8.08 -4.73 19.71
N VAL A 156 -8.35 -5.07 18.45
CA VAL A 156 -7.48 -5.95 17.65
C VAL A 156 -6.16 -5.22 17.40
N VAL A 157 -5.07 -5.73 17.99
CA VAL A 157 -3.71 -5.19 17.86
C VAL A 157 -3.06 -5.72 16.59
N ALA A 158 -3.27 -7.00 16.27
CA ALA A 158 -2.87 -7.60 15.02
C ALA A 158 -3.94 -8.57 14.52
N ASN A 159 -4.25 -8.49 13.22
CA ASN A 159 -5.17 -9.44 12.59
C ASN A 159 -4.47 -10.80 12.40
N PHE A 160 -5.22 -11.85 12.04
CA PHE A 160 -4.65 -13.17 11.78
C PHE A 160 -3.65 -13.15 10.62
N ALA A 161 -2.73 -14.11 10.62
CA ALA A 161 -1.64 -14.19 9.65
C ALA A 161 -2.14 -14.22 8.20
N PRO A 162 -1.40 -13.62 7.24
CA PRO A 162 -1.78 -13.59 5.83
C PRO A 162 -1.81 -14.96 5.17
N PHE A 163 -1.21 -15.98 5.79
CA PHE A 163 -1.19 -17.36 5.33
C PHE A 163 -1.61 -18.28 6.48
N PHE A 164 -2.41 -19.31 6.17
CA PHE A 164 -2.96 -20.23 7.17
C PHE A 164 -3.20 -21.62 6.56
N VAL A 165 -3.43 -22.61 7.42
CA VAL A 165 -3.72 -23.99 7.02
C VAL A 165 -5.05 -24.41 7.62
N VAL A 166 -5.87 -25.11 6.84
CA VAL A 166 -7.16 -25.67 7.25
C VAL A 166 -7.13 -27.18 7.05
N GLU A 167 -7.21 -27.92 8.14
CA GLU A 167 -7.27 -29.39 8.12
C GLU A 167 -8.70 -29.85 8.39
N ARG A 168 -9.22 -30.72 7.53
CA ARG A 168 -10.51 -31.38 7.68
C ARG A 168 -10.31 -32.69 8.46
N LEU A 169 -11.07 -32.90 9.53
CA LEU A 169 -10.88 -34.04 10.43
C LEU A 169 -11.83 -35.22 10.11
N VAL A 170 -11.37 -36.46 10.33
CA VAL A 170 -12.12 -37.71 10.13
C VAL A 170 -13.11 -37.85 11.28
N GLY A 171 -14.40 -37.81 10.97
CA GLY A 171 -15.47 -38.07 11.94
C GLY A 171 -15.63 -36.94 12.95
N GLY A 172 -16.30 -35.86 12.56
CA GLY A 172 -16.77 -34.82 13.48
C GLY A 172 -17.64 -35.44 14.58
N ALA A 173 -17.02 -35.84 15.69
CA ALA A 173 -17.68 -36.42 16.85
C ALA A 173 -18.58 -35.38 17.55
N SER A 174 -18.35 -34.09 17.26
CA SER A 174 -19.17 -32.93 17.60
C SER A 174 -19.35 -32.05 16.34
N VAL A 175 -20.39 -31.22 16.31
CA VAL A 175 -20.60 -30.22 15.24
C VAL A 175 -19.46 -29.18 15.19
N ASP A 176 -18.75 -29.01 16.31
CA ASP A 176 -17.76 -27.94 16.52
C ASP A 176 -16.33 -28.30 16.06
N ASP A 177 -16.03 -29.59 15.81
CA ASP A 177 -14.67 -30.08 15.48
C ASP A 177 -14.53 -30.57 14.02
N CYS A 178 -15.30 -29.99 13.10
CA CYS A 178 -15.22 -30.38 11.68
C CYS A 178 -13.91 -29.95 10.99
N VAL A 179 -13.30 -28.86 11.44
CA VAL A 179 -12.07 -28.29 10.88
C VAL A 179 -11.12 -27.79 11.96
N ARG A 180 -9.82 -27.94 11.70
CA ARG A 180 -8.74 -27.36 12.50
C ARG A 180 -8.02 -26.30 11.69
N VAL A 181 -7.92 -25.08 12.22
CA VAL A 181 -7.19 -23.97 11.60
C VAL A 181 -5.89 -23.75 12.35
N LEU A 182 -4.79 -23.71 11.61
CA LEU A 182 -3.43 -23.58 12.14
C LEU A 182 -2.70 -22.45 11.44
N ASP A 183 -1.80 -21.80 12.16
CA ASP A 183 -0.78 -21.00 11.51
C ASP A 183 0.22 -21.92 10.77
N VAL A 184 0.87 -21.38 9.73
CA VAL A 184 1.74 -22.16 8.87
C VAL A 184 3.00 -22.64 9.61
N GLN A 185 3.44 -21.94 10.67
CA GLN A 185 4.63 -22.35 11.44
C GLN A 185 4.31 -23.56 12.33
N ALA A 186 3.20 -23.52 13.06
CA ALA A 186 2.69 -24.61 13.88
C ALA A 186 2.43 -25.86 13.04
N TRP A 187 1.81 -25.71 11.86
CA TRP A 187 1.61 -26.84 10.94
C TRP A 187 2.93 -27.44 10.42
N ARG A 188 3.95 -26.60 10.18
CA ARG A 188 5.29 -27.04 9.76
C ARG A 188 6.10 -27.69 10.87
N ALA A 189 5.72 -27.52 12.14
CA ALA A 189 6.46 -28.07 13.26
C ALA A 189 6.58 -29.60 13.15
N VAL A 190 7.70 -30.13 13.66
CA VAL A 190 7.97 -31.58 13.68
C VAL A 190 6.97 -32.30 14.59
N GLU A 191 6.54 -31.63 15.67
CA GLU A 191 5.57 -32.14 16.65
C GLU A 191 4.11 -32.09 16.17
N HIS A 192 3.86 -31.56 14.96
CA HIS A 192 2.50 -31.46 14.42
C HIS A 192 1.88 -32.85 14.20
N ASN A 193 0.78 -33.14 14.90
CA ASN A 193 0.06 -34.39 14.76
C ASN A 193 -0.98 -34.31 13.62
N ALA A 194 -0.75 -35.10 12.56
CA ALA A 194 -1.64 -35.25 11.42
C ALA A 194 -2.66 -36.41 11.56
N ASP A 195 -2.75 -37.03 12.74
CA ASP A 195 -3.71 -38.10 13.02
C ASP A 195 -5.15 -37.61 12.82
N GLY A 196 -5.92 -38.37 12.05
CA GLY A 196 -7.31 -38.07 11.75
C GLY A 196 -7.52 -36.92 10.77
N VAL A 197 -6.49 -36.45 10.04
CA VAL A 197 -6.68 -35.45 8.96
C VAL A 197 -7.08 -36.16 7.67
N VAL A 198 -8.27 -35.84 7.14
CA VAL A 198 -8.76 -36.31 5.84
C VAL A 198 -8.09 -35.55 4.70
N GLU A 199 -8.03 -34.24 4.85
CA GLU A 199 -7.64 -33.32 3.79
C GLU A 199 -7.08 -32.03 4.38
N THR A 200 -6.05 -31.49 3.74
CA THR A 200 -5.42 -30.22 4.11
C THR A 200 -5.61 -29.22 2.99
N LEU A 201 -6.12 -28.04 3.33
CA LEU A 201 -6.27 -26.89 2.44
C LEU A 201 -5.36 -25.76 2.92
N PHE A 202 -4.76 -25.03 1.98
CA PHE A 202 -3.82 -23.95 2.27
C PHE A 202 -4.46 -22.61 1.95
N GLY A 203 -4.62 -21.75 2.95
CA GLY A 203 -5.27 -20.46 2.79
C GLY A 203 -4.31 -19.29 2.74
N PHE A 204 -4.67 -18.27 1.97
CA PHE A 204 -4.04 -16.97 2.03
C PHE A 204 -5.09 -15.86 1.93
N VAL A 205 -4.80 -14.73 2.57
CA VAL A 205 -5.61 -13.51 2.44
C VAL A 205 -5.33 -12.91 1.07
N ASP A 206 -6.34 -12.95 0.19
CA ASP A 206 -6.21 -12.52 -1.19
C ASP A 206 -6.76 -11.11 -1.39
N PRO A 207 -5.91 -10.11 -1.72
CA PRO A 207 -6.38 -8.76 -2.03
C PRO A 207 -6.96 -8.64 -3.45
N CYS A 208 -6.91 -9.70 -4.26
CA CYS A 208 -7.44 -9.69 -5.63
C CYS A 208 -8.98 -9.81 -5.64
N PRO A 209 -9.70 -8.90 -6.32
CA PRO A 209 -11.15 -9.02 -6.49
C PRO A 209 -11.56 -9.92 -7.68
N LEU A 210 -10.62 -10.29 -8.58
CA LEU A 210 -10.94 -10.97 -9.84
C LEU A 210 -11.30 -12.43 -9.63
N LYS A 211 -12.46 -12.88 -10.13
CA LYS A 211 -12.92 -14.28 -9.95
C LYS A 211 -12.08 -15.34 -10.67
N THR A 212 -11.21 -14.93 -11.60
CA THR A 212 -10.43 -15.83 -12.45
C THR A 212 -8.98 -16.02 -11.99
N ASN A 213 -8.44 -15.08 -11.23
CA ASN A 213 -7.02 -15.01 -10.93
C ASN A 213 -6.79 -14.80 -9.42
N PRO A 214 -5.83 -15.53 -8.81
CA PRO A 214 -5.40 -15.23 -7.45
C PRO A 214 -4.53 -13.97 -7.42
N GLY A 215 -4.43 -13.35 -6.24
CA GLY A 215 -3.52 -12.24 -6.01
C GLY A 215 -2.04 -12.62 -5.98
N TRP A 216 -1.22 -11.58 -5.97
CA TRP A 216 0.24 -11.68 -5.91
C TRP A 216 0.82 -12.49 -4.73
N PRO A 217 0.27 -12.47 -3.50
CA PRO A 217 0.84 -13.18 -2.34
C PRO A 217 1.03 -14.68 -2.56
N LEU A 218 0.14 -15.28 -3.37
CA LEU A 218 0.15 -16.71 -3.61
C LEU A 218 1.47 -17.20 -4.23
N ARG A 219 2.20 -16.34 -4.96
CA ARG A 219 3.48 -16.74 -5.59
C ARG A 219 4.50 -17.21 -4.56
N ASN A 220 4.75 -16.41 -3.53
CA ASN A 220 5.73 -16.73 -2.50
C ASN A 220 5.22 -17.86 -1.59
N PHE A 221 3.91 -17.95 -1.40
CA PHE A 221 3.31 -19.05 -0.65
C PHE A 221 3.44 -20.40 -1.38
N LEU A 222 3.19 -20.44 -2.69
CA LEU A 222 3.42 -21.65 -3.49
C LEU A 222 4.91 -22.02 -3.54
N ALA A 223 5.81 -21.03 -3.60
CA ALA A 223 7.24 -21.27 -3.49
C ALA A 223 7.60 -21.92 -2.14
N LEU A 224 7.01 -21.46 -1.04
CA LEU A 224 7.15 -22.09 0.27
C LEU A 224 6.62 -23.53 0.26
N LEU A 225 5.36 -23.74 -0.14
CA LEU A 225 4.71 -25.06 -0.09
C LEU A 225 5.43 -26.10 -0.95
N THR A 226 5.90 -25.70 -2.13
CA THR A 226 6.62 -26.61 -3.05
C THR A 226 8.12 -26.74 -2.75
N ALA A 227 8.65 -25.99 -1.77
CA ALA A 227 10.00 -26.18 -1.24
C ALA A 227 10.03 -27.16 -0.05
N LEU A 228 8.88 -27.49 0.53
CA LEU A 228 8.79 -28.41 1.66
C LEU A 228 9.11 -29.86 1.25
N PRO A 229 9.55 -30.71 2.20
CA PRO A 229 9.75 -32.14 1.94
C PRO A 229 8.47 -32.82 1.44
N SER A 230 8.63 -33.82 0.57
CA SER A 230 7.51 -34.58 -0.02
C SER A 230 6.64 -35.30 1.02
N GLU A 231 7.17 -35.53 2.22
CA GLU A 231 6.43 -36.09 3.35
C GLU A 231 5.34 -35.15 3.88
N LYS A 232 5.58 -33.83 3.84
CA LYS A 232 4.60 -32.82 4.27
C LYS A 232 3.68 -32.40 3.13
N VAL A 233 4.24 -32.24 1.93
CA VAL A 233 3.49 -31.81 0.74
C VAL A 233 3.84 -32.73 -0.43
N ASP A 234 2.92 -33.63 -0.75
CA ASP A 234 3.08 -34.55 -1.88
C ASP A 234 2.98 -33.79 -3.21
N PRO A 235 4.05 -33.72 -4.01
CA PRO A 235 4.04 -33.02 -5.30
C PRO A 235 3.17 -33.70 -6.36
N SER A 236 2.79 -34.97 -6.17
CA SER A 236 1.94 -35.70 -7.11
C SER A 236 0.46 -35.29 -7.01
N ARG A 237 0.04 -34.77 -5.85
CA ARG A 237 -1.34 -34.35 -5.58
C ARG A 237 -1.49 -32.84 -5.81
N PRO A 238 -2.62 -32.39 -6.39
CA PRO A 238 -2.88 -30.97 -6.53
C PRO A 238 -3.13 -30.33 -5.15
N LEU A 239 -2.50 -29.17 -4.93
CA LEU A 239 -2.69 -28.34 -3.73
C LEU A 239 -4.03 -27.63 -3.82
N LYS A 240 -4.87 -27.75 -2.78
CA LYS A 240 -6.10 -26.97 -2.65
C LYS A 240 -5.80 -25.65 -1.94
N ILE A 241 -5.81 -24.57 -2.70
CA ILE A 241 -5.52 -23.23 -2.21
C ILE A 241 -6.81 -22.46 -2.00
N ILE A 242 -7.08 -22.05 -0.76
CA ILE A 242 -8.16 -21.13 -0.42
C ILE A 242 -7.67 -19.69 -0.62
N SER A 243 -8.27 -19.02 -1.59
CA SER A 243 -8.15 -17.59 -1.81
C SER A 243 -9.23 -16.88 -0.97
N PHE A 244 -8.85 -16.42 0.22
CA PHE A 244 -9.77 -15.81 1.18
C PHE A 244 -9.98 -14.33 0.88
N ARG A 245 -11.22 -13.95 0.57
CA ARG A 245 -11.59 -12.61 0.06
C ARG A 245 -12.75 -11.97 0.81
N GLU A 246 -13.07 -12.45 2.01
CA GLU A 246 -14.20 -11.91 2.77
C GLU A 246 -13.82 -10.68 3.60
N HIS A 247 -14.74 -9.72 3.68
CA HIS A 247 -14.59 -8.49 4.45
C HIS A 247 -14.97 -8.72 5.92
N VAL A 248 -14.08 -9.35 6.69
CA VAL A 248 -14.36 -9.80 8.07
C VAL A 248 -13.59 -9.02 9.15
N HIS A 249 -12.94 -7.91 8.80
CA HIS A 249 -12.08 -7.15 9.74
C HIS A 249 -12.82 -6.62 10.96
N GLN A 250 -14.12 -6.39 10.85
CA GLN A 250 -14.97 -5.83 11.91
C GLN A 250 -15.61 -6.91 12.81
N PHE A 251 -15.50 -8.19 12.44
CA PHE A 251 -16.18 -9.25 13.17
C PHE A 251 -15.45 -9.57 14.47
N THR A 252 -16.17 -9.52 15.59
CA THR A 252 -15.76 -10.07 16.89
C THR A 252 -16.27 -11.50 17.05
N GLU A 253 -17.47 -11.78 16.56
CA GLU A 253 -18.09 -13.11 16.52
C GLU A 253 -18.55 -13.42 15.09
N VAL A 254 -18.56 -14.71 14.74
CA VAL A 254 -18.96 -15.18 13.40
C VAL A 254 -20.41 -15.66 13.44
N PRO A 255 -21.31 -15.10 12.62
CA PRO A 255 -22.67 -15.60 12.46
C PRO A 255 -22.69 -17.06 11.99
N ASP A 256 -23.60 -17.87 12.52
CA ASP A 256 -23.73 -19.30 12.18
C ASP A 256 -24.14 -19.56 10.72
N ASP A 257 -24.69 -18.55 10.05
CA ASP A 257 -25.15 -18.57 8.67
C ASP A 257 -24.20 -17.82 7.72
N PHE A 258 -22.99 -17.46 8.17
CA PHE A 258 -22.04 -16.71 7.36
C PHE A 258 -21.41 -17.56 6.26
N GLU A 259 -21.87 -17.35 5.02
CA GLU A 259 -21.32 -17.97 3.82
C GLU A 259 -20.26 -17.10 3.13
N TRP A 260 -19.15 -17.71 2.71
CA TRP A 260 -18.07 -17.08 1.97
C TRP A 260 -18.44 -16.94 0.50
N LYS A 261 -18.87 -15.74 0.10
CA LYS A 261 -19.40 -15.46 -1.25
C LYS A 261 -18.33 -15.04 -2.24
N ASN A 262 -17.23 -14.48 -1.77
CA ASN A 262 -16.18 -13.90 -2.62
C ASN A 262 -14.96 -14.83 -2.75
N SER A 263 -14.76 -15.69 -1.76
CA SER A 263 -13.61 -16.58 -1.66
C SER A 263 -13.68 -17.74 -2.67
N LEU A 264 -12.51 -18.16 -3.15
CA LEU A 264 -12.36 -19.20 -4.18
C LEU A 264 -11.38 -20.28 -3.73
N VAL A 265 -11.52 -21.47 -4.30
CA VAL A 265 -10.55 -22.56 -4.16
C VAL A 265 -9.88 -22.80 -5.52
N PHE A 266 -8.56 -22.78 -5.52
CA PHE A 266 -7.72 -23.11 -6.67
C PHE A 266 -7.05 -24.46 -6.43
N GLU A 267 -7.28 -25.42 -7.34
CA GLU A 267 -6.50 -26.65 -7.37
C GLU A 267 -5.25 -26.43 -8.22
N VAL A 268 -4.10 -26.31 -7.55
CA VAL A 268 -2.82 -25.94 -8.17
C VAL A 268 -1.89 -27.14 -8.19
N LYS A 269 -1.29 -27.42 -9.36
CA LYS A 269 -0.28 -28.46 -9.54
C LYS A 269 1.04 -27.86 -9.99
N ASN A 270 2.12 -28.45 -9.50
CA ASN A 270 3.46 -28.23 -10.01
C ASN A 270 4.13 -29.58 -10.26
N ASP A 271 4.70 -29.78 -11.44
CA ASP A 271 5.32 -31.07 -11.80
C ASP A 271 6.69 -31.28 -11.10
N HIS A 272 7.26 -30.22 -10.51
CA HIS A 272 8.55 -30.26 -9.84
C HIS A 272 8.57 -29.48 -8.51
N ALA A 273 9.37 -29.92 -7.55
CA ALA A 273 9.64 -29.16 -6.33
C ALA A 273 10.34 -27.81 -6.67
N PHE A 274 10.20 -26.81 -5.80
CA PHE A 274 10.67 -25.44 -6.05
C PHE A 274 12.18 -25.35 -6.33
N MET A 275 12.97 -26.20 -5.67
CA MET A 275 14.43 -26.32 -5.79
C MET A 275 14.88 -27.55 -6.62
N ALA A 276 13.98 -28.16 -7.39
CA ALA A 276 14.30 -29.32 -8.22
C ALA A 276 15.28 -29.00 -9.38
N ASN A 277 15.68 -30.02 -10.15
CA ASN A 277 16.48 -29.89 -11.37
C ASN A 277 17.87 -29.25 -11.18
N GLY A 278 18.53 -29.52 -10.05
CA GLY A 278 19.88 -28.99 -9.77
C GLY A 278 19.91 -27.48 -9.55
N ARG A 279 18.76 -26.88 -9.22
CA ARG A 279 18.60 -25.43 -9.05
C ARG A 279 19.39 -24.94 -7.83
N THR A 280 20.32 -24.02 -8.05
CA THR A 280 21.09 -23.38 -6.97
C THR A 280 20.37 -22.13 -6.45
N ARG A 281 20.66 -21.70 -5.22
CA ARG A 281 20.08 -20.47 -4.64
C ARG A 281 20.26 -19.24 -5.53
N GLN A 282 21.42 -19.14 -6.20
CA GLN A 282 21.79 -18.03 -7.08
C GLN A 282 20.96 -17.98 -8.38
N SER A 283 20.39 -19.11 -8.80
CA SER A 283 19.57 -19.20 -10.01
C SER A 283 18.11 -18.75 -9.79
N VAL A 284 17.69 -18.57 -8.54
CA VAL A 284 16.32 -18.13 -8.21
C VAL A 284 16.19 -16.63 -8.48
N ARG A 285 15.36 -16.28 -9.46
CA ARG A 285 15.08 -14.89 -9.83
C ARG A 285 13.86 -14.37 -9.08
N ALA A 286 13.94 -13.12 -8.62
CA ALA A 286 12.80 -12.39 -8.09
C ALA A 286 12.25 -11.41 -9.13
N VAL A 287 10.92 -11.32 -9.20
CA VAL A 287 10.17 -10.39 -10.07
C VAL A 287 9.18 -9.59 -9.25
N GLY A 288 8.58 -8.54 -9.83
CA GLY A 288 7.48 -7.82 -9.16
C GLY A 288 7.66 -6.31 -9.00
N TRP A 289 8.45 -5.67 -9.86
CA TRP A 289 8.36 -4.22 -9.98
C TRP A 289 6.95 -3.80 -10.42
N GLU A 290 6.38 -2.80 -9.75
CA GLU A 290 5.05 -2.30 -10.06
C GLU A 290 5.05 -1.56 -11.41
N ALA A 291 3.99 -1.72 -12.20
CA ALA A 291 3.78 -0.90 -13.38
C ALA A 291 3.32 0.52 -13.01
N ASN A 292 3.77 1.52 -13.76
CA ASN A 292 3.25 2.88 -13.63
C ASN A 292 1.81 3.00 -14.17
N VAL A 293 1.22 4.18 -14.02
CA VAL A 293 -0.13 4.50 -14.51
C VAL A 293 -0.33 4.31 -16.02
N ARG A 294 0.76 4.20 -16.80
CA ARG A 294 0.76 3.94 -18.24
C ARG A 294 0.95 2.45 -18.59
N GLY A 295 0.94 1.57 -17.59
CA GLY A 295 1.16 0.13 -17.75
C GLY A 295 2.61 -0.26 -18.07
N LYS A 296 3.57 0.67 -17.99
CA LYS A 296 5.00 0.41 -18.23
C LYS A 296 5.72 0.18 -16.91
N MET A 297 6.75 -0.66 -16.91
CA MET A 297 7.62 -0.84 -15.75
C MET A 297 8.43 0.44 -15.51
N GLY A 298 8.10 1.16 -14.44
CA GLY A 298 8.79 2.40 -14.11
C GLY A 298 8.20 3.11 -12.89
N PRO A 299 8.90 4.13 -12.38
CA PRO A 299 8.47 4.86 -11.20
C PRO A 299 7.18 5.67 -11.46
N ARG A 300 6.49 5.98 -10.36
CA ARG A 300 5.35 6.88 -10.26
C ARG A 300 5.78 8.19 -9.59
N MET A 301 5.04 9.26 -9.86
CA MET A 301 5.28 10.58 -9.28
C MET A 301 4.04 11.00 -8.51
N MET A 302 4.22 11.42 -7.27
CA MET A 302 3.19 12.02 -6.43
C MET A 302 3.51 13.50 -6.26
N GLU A 303 2.62 14.37 -6.72
CA GLU A 303 2.73 15.82 -6.60
C GLU A 303 1.86 16.29 -5.43
N LEU A 304 2.50 16.68 -4.32
CA LEU A 304 1.81 17.11 -3.11
C LEU A 304 1.93 18.62 -2.86
N GLY A 305 2.49 19.38 -3.79
CA GLY A 305 2.60 20.84 -3.66
C GLY A 305 1.26 21.53 -3.42
N GLY A 306 0.16 21.06 -4.01
CA GLY A 306 -1.17 21.64 -3.73
C GLY A 306 -1.71 21.39 -2.32
N ILE A 307 -1.14 20.44 -1.58
CA ILE A 307 -1.63 19.98 -0.27
C ILE A 307 -0.64 20.33 0.84
N LEU A 308 0.65 20.41 0.54
CA LEU A 308 1.72 20.58 1.53
C LEU A 308 2.43 21.93 1.47
N ASP A 309 2.37 22.66 0.35
CA ASP A 309 3.02 23.97 0.21
C ASP A 309 2.18 25.04 0.92
N PRO A 310 2.67 25.65 2.02
CA PRO A 310 1.91 26.66 2.77
C PRO A 310 1.52 27.87 1.92
N ILE A 311 2.35 28.27 0.96
CA ILE A 311 2.09 29.42 0.09
C ILE A 311 0.91 29.11 -0.83
N ARG A 312 0.94 27.95 -1.49
CA ARG A 312 -0.17 27.51 -2.37
C ARG A 312 -1.46 27.26 -1.60
N LEU A 313 -1.38 26.74 -0.37
CA LEU A 313 -2.54 26.56 0.49
C LEU A 313 -3.17 27.91 0.85
N ALA A 314 -2.35 28.91 1.21
CA ALA A 314 -2.81 30.26 1.49
C ALA A 314 -3.46 30.90 0.24
N GLU A 315 -2.81 30.78 -0.93
CA GLU A 315 -3.37 31.24 -2.21
C GLU A 315 -4.72 30.58 -2.52
N THR A 316 -4.81 29.26 -2.39
CA THR A 316 -6.05 28.49 -2.64
C THR A 316 -7.16 28.88 -1.67
N SER A 317 -6.83 29.13 -0.40
CA SER A 317 -7.78 29.58 0.62
C SER A 317 -8.36 30.96 0.28
N VAL A 318 -7.50 31.91 -0.13
CA VAL A 318 -7.94 33.24 -0.59
C VAL A 318 -8.84 33.13 -1.82
N ASP A 319 -8.43 32.35 -2.82
CA ASP A 319 -9.21 32.14 -4.04
C ASP A 319 -10.57 31.47 -3.76
N LEU A 320 -10.61 30.54 -2.81
CA LEU A 320 -11.85 29.85 -2.45
C LEU A 320 -12.88 30.83 -1.89
N ASN A 321 -12.48 31.78 -1.06
CA ASN A 321 -13.38 32.81 -0.54
C ASN A 321 -14.05 33.61 -1.67
N LEU A 322 -13.27 34.03 -2.67
CA LEU A 322 -13.78 34.76 -3.82
C LEU A 322 -14.67 33.90 -4.72
N LYS A 323 -14.28 32.63 -4.95
CA LYS A 323 -15.10 31.65 -5.69
C LYS A 323 -16.44 31.40 -5.00
N LEU A 324 -16.47 31.35 -3.67
CA LEU A 324 -17.71 31.21 -2.90
C LEU A 324 -18.65 32.41 -3.08
N MET A 325 -18.12 33.64 -3.13
CA MET A 325 -18.92 34.83 -3.45
C MET A 325 -19.51 34.73 -4.86
N ARG A 326 -18.70 34.36 -5.86
CA ARG A 326 -19.16 34.15 -7.23
C ARG A 326 -20.27 33.10 -7.29
N TRP A 327 -20.08 31.92 -6.68
CA TRP A 327 -21.05 30.83 -6.76
C TRP A 327 -22.36 31.13 -6.03
N ARG A 328 -22.30 31.84 -4.90
CA ARG A 328 -23.48 32.06 -4.04
C ARG A 328 -24.28 33.30 -4.40
N GLN A 329 -23.61 34.37 -4.84
CA GLN A 329 -24.22 35.70 -4.94
C GLN A 329 -24.16 36.27 -6.35
N LEU A 330 -23.00 36.15 -7.01
CA LEU A 330 -22.78 36.82 -8.30
C LEU A 330 -22.06 35.89 -9.30
N PRO A 331 -22.78 34.96 -9.96
CA PRO A 331 -22.17 34.00 -10.88
C PRO A 331 -21.44 34.62 -12.07
N SER A 332 -21.86 35.83 -12.47
CA SER A 332 -21.26 36.64 -13.54
C SER A 332 -19.95 37.34 -13.15
N LEU A 333 -19.53 37.26 -11.88
CA LEU A 333 -18.26 37.84 -11.43
C LEU A 333 -17.07 37.15 -12.10
N ASP A 334 -16.30 37.91 -12.87
CA ASP A 334 -15.08 37.43 -13.51
C ASP A 334 -13.86 37.62 -12.61
N LEU A 335 -13.55 36.58 -11.84
CA LEU A 335 -12.40 36.56 -10.94
C LEU A 335 -11.06 36.50 -11.69
N GLU A 336 -11.03 35.96 -12.91
CA GLU A 336 -9.81 35.82 -13.69
C GLU A 336 -9.38 37.18 -14.25
N LEU A 337 -10.33 37.96 -14.77
CA LEU A 337 -10.09 39.34 -15.20
C LEU A 337 -9.52 40.19 -14.05
N ILE A 338 -10.08 40.07 -12.85
CA ILE A 338 -9.60 40.79 -11.65
C ILE A 338 -8.16 40.37 -11.32
N ALA A 339 -7.87 39.08 -11.27
CA ALA A 339 -6.54 38.58 -10.93
C ALA A 339 -5.44 39.02 -11.93
N GLN A 340 -5.78 39.07 -13.22
CA GLN A 340 -4.87 39.47 -14.30
C GLN A 340 -4.67 40.98 -14.41
N THR A 341 -5.59 41.79 -13.87
CA THR A 341 -5.53 43.25 -13.96
C THR A 341 -4.30 43.78 -13.21
N LYS A 342 -3.53 44.64 -13.89
CA LYS A 342 -2.34 45.30 -13.34
C LYS A 342 -2.72 46.69 -12.83
N CYS A 343 -2.52 46.93 -11.54
CA CYS A 343 -2.86 48.19 -10.89
C CYS A 343 -1.59 48.99 -10.56
N LEU A 344 -1.47 50.18 -11.12
CA LEU A 344 -0.44 51.16 -10.74
C LEU A 344 -1.03 52.14 -9.73
N LEU A 345 -0.49 52.16 -8.51
CA LEU A 345 -0.90 53.07 -7.44
C LEU A 345 0.11 54.22 -7.32
N LEU A 346 -0.32 55.42 -7.74
CA LEU A 346 0.45 56.65 -7.63
C LEU A 346 0.31 57.20 -6.21
N GLY A 347 1.22 56.79 -5.32
CA GLY A 347 1.26 57.15 -3.91
C GLY A 347 1.06 55.94 -2.99
N ALA A 348 1.97 55.77 -2.04
CA ALA A 348 1.94 54.77 -0.97
C ALA A 348 1.56 55.42 0.39
N GLY A 349 0.81 56.52 0.35
CA GLY A 349 0.23 57.16 1.54
C GLY A 349 -0.95 56.38 2.12
N THR A 350 -1.77 57.03 2.96
CA THR A 350 -2.93 56.39 3.61
C THR A 350 -3.87 55.76 2.58
N LEU A 351 -4.25 56.51 1.55
CA LEU A 351 -5.15 56.01 0.52
C LEU A 351 -4.55 54.83 -0.24
N GLY A 352 -3.31 54.95 -0.70
CA GLY A 352 -2.61 53.89 -1.42
C GLY A 352 -2.54 52.58 -0.64
N CYS A 353 -2.21 52.66 0.65
CA CYS A 353 -2.16 51.50 1.54
C CYS A 353 -3.53 50.81 1.68
N TYR A 354 -4.61 51.57 1.95
CA TYR A 354 -5.94 50.97 2.09
C TYR A 354 -6.47 50.42 0.77
N THR A 355 -6.28 51.16 -0.34
CA THR A 355 -6.67 50.70 -1.68
C THR A 355 -5.95 49.41 -2.05
N ALA A 356 -4.64 49.29 -1.80
CA ALA A 356 -3.89 48.07 -2.08
C ALA A 356 -4.39 46.87 -1.28
N ARG A 357 -4.68 47.05 0.02
CA ARG A 357 -5.27 45.98 0.85
C ARG A 357 -6.65 45.56 0.33
N SER A 358 -7.48 46.51 -0.10
CA SER A 358 -8.76 46.22 -0.75
C SER A 358 -8.58 45.46 -2.07
N LEU A 359 -7.68 45.88 -2.95
CA LEU A 359 -7.38 45.19 -4.20
C LEU A 359 -6.90 43.75 -3.93
N LEU A 360 -5.98 43.55 -2.99
CA LEU A 360 -5.53 42.22 -2.61
C LEU A 360 -6.67 41.34 -2.09
N SER A 361 -7.58 41.90 -1.27
CA SER A 361 -8.75 41.17 -0.75
C SER A 361 -9.74 40.76 -1.85
N TRP A 362 -9.76 41.46 -2.98
CA TRP A 362 -10.55 41.12 -4.17
C TRP A 362 -9.84 40.17 -5.14
N GLY A 363 -8.58 39.78 -4.86
CA GLY A 363 -7.84 38.82 -5.66
C GLY A 363 -6.93 39.41 -6.73
N PHE A 364 -6.69 40.73 -6.73
CA PHE A 364 -5.69 41.34 -7.62
C PHE A 364 -4.28 40.84 -7.26
N ARG A 365 -3.50 40.43 -8.26
CA ARG A 365 -2.16 39.85 -8.05
C ARG A 365 -1.01 40.79 -8.41
N ASN A 366 -1.29 41.82 -9.20
CA ASN A 366 -0.29 42.74 -9.74
C ASN A 366 -0.57 44.17 -9.27
N ILE A 367 0.10 44.60 -8.20
CA ILE A 367 -0.01 45.96 -7.65
C ILE A 367 1.39 46.56 -7.62
N THR A 368 1.57 47.73 -8.23
CA THR A 368 2.84 48.45 -8.27
C THR A 368 2.67 49.83 -7.66
N PHE A 369 3.48 50.16 -6.66
CA PHE A 369 3.49 51.48 -6.03
C PHE A 369 4.49 52.41 -6.72
N VAL A 370 4.15 53.70 -6.74
CA VAL A 370 5.06 54.79 -7.10
C VAL A 370 4.95 55.87 -6.04
N ASP A 371 5.99 56.06 -5.24
CA ASP A 371 6.04 57.10 -4.21
C ASP A 371 7.50 57.55 -4.01
N ASN A 372 7.71 58.87 -3.98
CA ASN A 372 9.04 59.48 -3.85
C ASN A 372 9.32 59.99 -2.41
N SER A 373 8.56 59.52 -1.42
CA SER A 373 8.70 59.91 -0.02
C SER A 373 9.28 58.79 0.84
N THR A 374 9.56 59.14 2.09
CA THR A 374 10.14 58.25 3.11
C THR A 374 9.12 58.04 4.23
N VAL A 375 9.12 56.85 4.85
CA VAL A 375 8.26 56.57 6.01
C VAL A 375 8.67 57.46 7.20
N SER A 376 7.74 58.24 7.75
CA SER A 376 7.95 59.06 8.95
C SER A 376 7.34 58.43 10.20
N HIS A 377 7.75 58.86 11.39
CA HIS A 377 7.26 58.32 12.67
C HIS A 377 5.72 58.37 12.84
N SER A 378 5.03 59.32 12.19
CA SER A 378 3.57 59.43 12.27
C SER A 378 2.82 58.56 11.26
N ASN A 379 3.53 57.89 10.34
CA ASN A 379 2.93 57.12 9.25
C ASN A 379 2.36 55.75 9.69
N PRO A 380 3.02 54.90 10.50
CA PRO A 380 2.52 53.56 10.82
C PRO A 380 1.09 53.53 11.40
N VAL A 381 0.70 54.56 12.15
CA VAL A 381 -0.67 54.67 12.72
C VAL A 381 -1.75 55.03 11.67
N ARG A 382 -1.36 55.49 10.49
CA ARG A 382 -2.26 55.94 9.40
C ARG A 382 -2.08 55.18 8.08
N GLN A 383 -0.98 54.45 7.93
CA GLN A 383 -0.55 53.81 6.69
C GLN A 383 -0.27 52.33 6.99
N PRO A 384 -1.27 51.45 6.83
CA PRO A 384 -1.25 50.09 7.39
C PRO A 384 -0.27 49.10 6.71
N LEU A 385 0.56 49.58 5.78
CA LEU A 385 1.63 48.77 5.17
C LEU A 385 2.99 48.99 5.84
N PHE A 386 3.13 49.97 6.73
CA PHE A 386 4.41 50.31 7.36
C PHE A 386 4.38 50.04 8.86
N GLU A 387 5.48 49.51 9.38
CA GLU A 387 5.72 49.35 10.81
C GLU A 387 6.70 50.40 11.35
N PHE A 388 6.89 50.47 12.67
CA PHE A 388 7.82 51.42 13.28
C PHE A 388 9.27 51.20 12.81
N GLN A 389 9.64 49.96 12.49
CA GLN A 389 10.96 49.59 11.95
C GLN A 389 11.24 50.11 10.53
N ASP A 390 10.21 50.61 9.84
CA ASP A 390 10.33 51.10 8.46
C ASP A 390 10.60 52.61 8.39
N VAL A 391 10.55 53.31 9.52
CA VAL A 391 10.83 54.75 9.59
C VAL A 391 12.23 55.04 9.01
N GLY A 392 12.30 56.00 8.09
CA GLY A 392 13.52 56.37 7.37
C GLY A 392 13.77 55.62 6.07
N LYS A 393 12.96 54.61 5.71
CA LYS A 393 13.06 53.88 4.44
C LYS A 393 12.19 54.48 3.33
N PRO A 394 12.57 54.35 2.03
CA PRO A 394 11.76 54.81 0.90
C PRO A 394 10.42 54.06 0.82
N LYS A 395 9.30 54.78 0.67
CA LYS A 395 7.95 54.18 0.65
C LYS A 395 7.66 53.33 -0.58
N GLY A 396 8.35 53.56 -1.69
CA GLY A 396 8.14 52.78 -2.92
C GLY A 396 8.66 51.35 -2.84
N GLU A 397 9.57 51.06 -1.92
CA GLU A 397 10.26 49.77 -1.78
C GLU A 397 9.82 48.96 -0.55
N CYS A 398 9.32 49.65 0.49
CA CYS A 398 8.68 49.04 1.66
C CYS A 398 7.26 48.61 1.33
#